data_AF-A0A1G5T1D4-F1
#
_entry.id   AF-A0A1G5T1D4-F1
#
_cell.length_a   1.000
_cell.length_b   1.000
_cell.length_c   1.000
_cell.angle_alpha   90.00
_cell.angle_beta   90.00
_cell.angle_gamma   90.00
#
_symmetry.space_group_name_H-M   'P 1'
#
loop_
_entity.id
_entity.type
_entity.pdbx_description
1 polymer ?
#
loop_
_entity_poly.entity_id
_entity_poly.type
_entity_poly.pdbx_seq_one_letter_code
_entity_poly.pdbx_strand_id
1 'polypeptide(L)' 'MTAASDMTVNERLAARGLFEDWELAVRGSDRATMVLLLRRIGIPNAPRVADIVLADPAFYGFGEA' A
#
# COMPACT_ATOMS: atom_id res chain seq x y z
N MET A 1 -23.72 3.56 2.73
CA MET A 1 -22.39 3.28 3.34
C MET A 1 -21.81 2.10 2.61
N THR A 2 -20.93 2.35 1.63
CA THR A 2 -20.23 1.30 0.90
C THR A 2 -19.33 0.57 1.89
N ALA A 3 -19.53 -0.75 2.04
CA ALA A 3 -18.70 -1.54 2.94
C ALA A 3 -17.24 -1.48 2.46
N ALA A 4 -16.30 -1.26 3.38
CA ALA A 4 -14.87 -1.21 3.06
C ALA A 4 -14.34 -2.48 2.36
N SER A 5 -15.14 -3.55 2.32
CA SER A 5 -14.87 -4.83 1.66
C SER A 5 -14.66 -4.73 0.14
N ASP A 6 -15.20 -3.71 -0.54
CA ASP A 6 -15.07 -3.55 -2.00
C ASP A 6 -13.95 -2.59 -2.43
N MET A 7 -13.28 -1.92 -1.50
CA MET A 7 -12.19 -0.98 -1.82
C MET A 7 -10.85 -1.71 -1.93
N THR A 8 -10.15 -1.46 -3.04
CA THR A 8 -8.74 -1.80 -3.25
C THR A 8 -7.83 -1.11 -2.23
N VAL A 9 -6.60 -1.59 -2.11
CA VAL A 9 -5.57 -0.97 -1.23
C VAL A 9 -5.39 0.51 -1.56
N ASN A 10 -5.28 0.86 -2.84
CA ASN A 10 -5.06 2.23 -3.30
C ASN A 10 -6.24 3.15 -2.95
N GLU A 11 -7.48 2.69 -3.15
CA GLU A 11 -8.67 3.46 -2.79
C GLU A 11 -8.73 3.72 -1.28
N ARG A 12 -8.37 2.73 -0.46
CA ARG A 12 -8.32 2.91 1.01
C ARG A 12 -7.20 3.86 1.44
N LEU A 13 -6.04 3.83 0.78
CA LEU A 13 -4.95 4.77 1.03
C LEU A 13 -5.38 6.20 0.65
N ALA A 14 -5.96 6.38 -0.54
CA ALA A 14 -6.45 7.67 -1.03
C ALA A 14 -7.55 8.26 -0.13
N ALA A 15 -8.51 7.43 0.30
CA ALA A 15 -9.57 7.85 1.22
C ALA A 15 -9.05 8.35 2.59
N ARG A 16 -7.80 8.06 2.94
CA ARG A 16 -7.14 8.52 4.17
C ARG A 16 -5.99 9.50 3.94
N GLY A 17 -5.76 9.92 2.70
CA GLY A 17 -4.64 10.81 2.35
C GLY A 17 -3.26 10.18 2.59
N LEU A 18 -3.14 8.85 2.52
CA LEU A 18 -1.90 8.11 2.76
C LEU A 18 -1.23 7.62 1.47
N PHE A 19 -1.72 8.07 0.31
CA PHE A 19 -1.24 7.57 -0.98
C PHE A 19 0.21 8.00 -1.27
N GLU A 20 0.56 9.27 -1.00
CA GLU A 20 1.93 9.77 -1.19
C GLU A 20 2.93 9.10 -0.23
N ASP A 21 2.57 8.92 1.05
CA ASP A 21 3.40 8.17 2.01
C ASP A 21 3.63 6.72 1.55
N TRP A 22 2.62 6.11 0.95
CA TRP A 22 2.73 4.76 0.40
C TRP A 22 3.67 4.70 -0.80
N GLU A 23 3.53 5.62 -1.76
CA GLU A 23 4.42 5.70 -2.92
C GLU A 23 5.88 5.89 -2.51
N LEU A 24 6.14 6.80 -1.56
CA LEU A 24 7.47 7.02 -1.02
C LEU A 24 8.03 5.76 -0.36
N ALA A 25 7.22 5.07 0.44
CA ALA A 25 7.63 3.83 1.10
C ALA A 25 7.94 2.71 0.10
N VAL A 26 7.13 2.56 -0.96
CA VAL A 26 7.40 1.57 -2.02
C VAL A 26 8.68 1.91 -2.78
N ARG A 27 8.84 3.15 -3.24
CA ARG A 27 10.04 3.60 -3.97
C ARG A 27 11.31 3.51 -3.12
N GLY A 28 11.21 3.76 -1.83
CA GLY A 28 12.31 3.58 -0.86
C GLY A 28 12.53 2.14 -0.41
N SER A 29 11.73 1.18 -0.88
CA SER A 29 11.71 -0.20 -0.38
C SER A 29 11.56 -0.31 1.15
N ASP A 30 10.89 0.67 1.77
CA ASP A 30 10.65 0.73 3.21
C ASP A 30 9.45 -0.15 3.60
N ARG A 31 9.75 -1.44 3.70
CA ARG A 31 8.80 -2.46 4.13
C ARG A 31 8.14 -2.13 5.47
N ALA A 32 8.86 -1.55 6.43
CA ALA A 32 8.33 -1.29 7.76
C ALA A 32 7.20 -0.24 7.68
N THR A 33 7.46 0.84 6.95
CA THR A 33 6.46 1.89 6.70
C THR A 33 5.28 1.36 5.89
N MET A 34 5.53 0.58 4.84
CA MET A 34 4.45 -0.07 4.06
C MET A 34 3.51 -0.89 4.95
N VAL A 35 4.04 -1.72 5.85
CA VAL A 35 3.24 -2.54 6.77
C VAL A 35 2.43 -1.68 7.75
N LEU A 36 3.01 -0.59 8.25
CA LEU A 36 2.31 0.35 9.13
C LEU A 36 1.13 1.02 8.41
N LEU A 37 1.33 1.48 7.18
CA LEU A 37 0.28 2.11 6.37
C LEU A 37 -0.86 1.12 6.07
N LEU A 38 -0.53 -0.10 5.64
CA LEU A 38 -1.51 -1.16 5.36
C LEU A 38 -2.34 -1.54 6.61
N ARG A 39 -1.73 -1.57 7.79
CA ARG A 39 -2.45 -1.77 9.06
C ARG A 39 -3.41 -0.62 9.35
N ARG A 40 -3.00 0.64 9.13
CA ARG A 40 -3.85 1.82 9.35
C ARG A 40 -5.11 1.79 8.49
N ILE A 41 -5.03 1.25 7.28
CA ILE A 41 -6.18 1.09 6.37
C ILE A 41 -6.89 -0.26 6.49
N GLY A 42 -6.57 -1.04 7.53
CA GLY A 42 -7.28 -2.29 7.85
C GLY A 42 -7.07 -3.42 6.83
N ILE A 43 -5.90 -3.48 6.19
CA ILE A 43 -5.56 -4.56 5.26
C ILE A 43 -5.13 -5.80 6.07
N PRO A 44 -5.83 -6.95 5.90
CA PRO A 44 -5.40 -8.20 6.51
C PRO A 44 -4.07 -8.67 5.91
N ASN A 45 -3.23 -9.33 6.71
CA ASN A 45 -1.92 -9.82 6.29
C ASN A 45 -1.00 -8.75 5.65
N ALA A 46 -1.02 -7.53 6.19
CA ALA A 46 -0.19 -6.40 5.74
C ALA A 46 1.29 -6.75 5.43
N PRO A 47 2.01 -7.57 6.23
CA PRO A 47 3.37 -8.00 5.88
C PRO A 47 3.46 -8.68 4.51
N ARG A 48 2.55 -9.61 4.21
CA ARG A 48 2.53 -10.35 2.95
C ARG A 48 2.25 -9.43 1.77
N VAL A 49 1.33 -8.47 1.92
CA VAL A 49 1.03 -7.51 0.85
C VAL A 49 2.24 -6.64 0.56
N ALA A 50 2.96 -6.18 1.58
CA ALA A 50 4.20 -5.43 1.40
C ALA A 50 5.27 -6.26 0.69
N ASP A 51 5.45 -7.53 1.09
CA ASP A 51 6.41 -8.44 0.45
C ASP A 51 6.09 -8.69 -1.04
N ILE A 52 4.80 -8.82 -1.40
CA ILE A 52 4.37 -9.00 -2.79
C ILE A 52 4.67 -7.76 -3.63
N VAL A 53 4.36 -6.56 -3.12
CA VAL A 53 4.61 -5.32 -3.85
C VAL A 53 6.11 -5.07 -4.02
N LEU A 54 6.92 -5.35 -3.00
CA LEU A 54 8.37 -5.20 -3.07
C LEU A 54 9.06 -6.23 -3.98
N ALA A 55 8.44 -7.38 -4.22
CA ALA A 55 8.99 -8.38 -5.14
C ALA A 55 9.00 -7.88 -6.59
N ASP A 56 8.04 -7.04 -6.98
CA ASP A 56 7.99 -6.41 -8.30
C ASP A 56 7.23 -5.07 -8.27
N PRO A 57 7.87 -3.98 -7.79
CA PRO A 57 7.22 -2.67 -7.70
C PRO A 57 6.78 -2.12 -9.06
N ALA A 58 7.49 -2.49 -10.13
CA ALA A 58 7.21 -2.03 -11.49
C ALA A 58 5.89 -2.61 -12.03
N PHE A 59 5.62 -3.89 -11.76
CA PHE A 59 4.32 -4.49 -12.06
C PHE A 59 3.14 -3.73 -11.42
N TYR A 60 3.37 -3.15 -10.24
CA TYR A 60 2.38 -2.33 -9.53
C TYR A 60 2.43 -0.83 -9.86
N GLY A 61 3.24 -0.41 -10.84
CA GLY A 61 3.30 0.97 -11.32
C GLY A 61 4.22 1.90 -10.54
N PHE A 62 5.07 1.38 -9.64
CA PHE A 62 6.03 2.17 -8.85
C PHE A 62 7.45 2.19 -9.45
N GLY A 63 7.66 1.54 -10.61
CA GLY A 63 8.98 1.28 -11.19
C GLY A 63 9.57 2.38 -12.06
N GLU A 64 8.82 3.41 -12.41
CA GLU A 64 9.30 4.49 -13.27
C GLU A 64 9.38 5.80 -12.46
N ALA A 65 10.54 6.47 -12.54
CA ALA A 65 10.77 7.84 -12.06
C ALA A 65 10.65 8.81 -13.23
#